data_AF-A0A350PIW4-F1
#
_entry.id   AF-A0A350PIW4-F1
#
_cell.length_a   1.000
_cell.length_b   1.000
_cell.length_c   1.000
_cell.angle_alpha   90.00
_cell.angle_beta   90.00
_cell.angle_gamma   90.00
#
_symmetry.space_group_name_H-M   'P 1'
#
loop_
_entity.id
_entity.type
_entity.pdbx_description
1 polymer ?
#
loop_
_entity_poly.entity_id
_entity_poly.type
_entity_poly.pdbx_seq_one_letter_code
_entity_poly.pdbx_strand_id
1 'polypeptide(L)'
;MNRHFLIVLTFLFISCETNTKLFDDVSEIAEFDNVYKPTLIQSGKERGFPEFIAEYGLFKIDSLEFQNLEHSILTNDKFKEGTFYFNIELNDYIYNNGLEILNMSKSLITENQFDKIYYLYLLSDRNTFIVCKVNY
;
A
#
# COMPACT_ATOMS: atom_id res chain seq x y z
N MET A 1 -3.10 24.83 49.91
CA MET A 1 -2.17 24.80 48.76
C MET A 1 -2.63 23.65 47.86
N ASN A 2 -3.70 23.87 47.09
CA ASN A 2 -4.36 22.83 46.29
C ASN A 2 -3.89 22.95 44.85
N ARG A 3 -3.08 21.98 44.43
CA ARG A 3 -2.40 21.95 43.14
C ARG A 3 -3.41 21.53 42.06
N HIS A 4 -3.78 22.46 41.20
CA HIS A 4 -4.65 22.25 40.05
C HIS A 4 -4.08 21.14 39.14
N PHE A 5 -4.86 20.09 38.89
CA PHE A 5 -4.62 19.14 37.82
C PHE A 5 -5.15 19.75 36.52
N LEU A 6 -4.24 20.19 35.66
CA LEU A 6 -4.56 20.63 34.30
C LEU A 6 -4.31 19.42 33.39
N ILE A 7 -5.37 18.69 33.04
CA ILE A 7 -5.29 17.65 32.00
C ILE A 7 -5.34 18.38 30.67
N VAL A 8 -4.18 18.53 30.03
CA VAL A 8 -4.08 18.99 28.65
C VAL A 8 -4.52 17.83 27.77
N LEU A 9 -5.77 17.89 27.33
CA LEU A 9 -6.28 17.02 26.28
C LEU A 9 -5.74 17.55 24.94
N THR A 10 -4.54 17.12 24.55
CA THR A 10 -4.05 17.34 23.18
C THR A 10 -4.86 16.46 22.24
N PHE A 11 -5.95 17.00 21.70
CA PHE A 11 -6.46 16.55 20.41
C PHE A 11 -5.40 16.93 19.38
N LEU A 12 -4.51 15.99 19.08
CA LEU A 12 -3.72 16.03 17.86
C LEU A 12 -4.72 15.90 16.70
N PHE A 13 -5.06 17.03 16.10
CA PHE A 13 -5.57 17.05 14.74
C PHE A 13 -4.46 16.47 13.87
N ILE A 14 -4.53 15.17 13.63
CA ILE A 14 -3.73 14.48 12.61
C ILE A 14 -4.08 15.19 11.32
N SER A 15 -3.12 15.94 10.79
CA SER A 15 -3.16 16.51 9.44
C SER A 15 -3.68 15.42 8.50
N CYS A 16 -4.76 15.72 7.79
CA CYS A 16 -5.35 14.86 6.76
C CYS A 16 -4.44 14.89 5.53
N GLU A 17 -3.21 14.41 5.68
CA GLU A 17 -2.31 14.15 4.57
C GLU A 17 -2.58 12.70 4.17
N THR A 18 -3.41 12.52 3.15
CA THR A 18 -3.62 11.20 2.53
C THR A 18 -2.30 10.83 1.89
N ASN A 19 -1.42 10.18 2.64
CA ASN A 19 -0.09 9.82 2.19
C ASN A 19 -0.19 8.61 1.25
N THR A 20 -0.63 8.87 0.01
CA THR A 20 -0.91 7.87 -1.03
C THR A 20 0.20 7.73 -2.06
N LYS A 21 1.34 8.40 -1.85
CA LYS A 21 2.43 8.50 -2.84
C LYS A 21 2.79 7.17 -3.50
N LEU A 22 2.88 6.08 -2.74
CA LEU A 22 3.19 4.76 -3.31
C LEU A 22 2.14 4.27 -4.31
N PHE A 23 0.87 4.48 -3.98
CA PHE A 23 -0.23 4.14 -4.87
C PHE A 23 -0.36 5.14 -6.03
N ASP A 24 -0.03 6.41 -5.80
CA ASP A 24 -0.02 7.44 -6.84
C ASP A 24 1.04 7.11 -7.91
N ASP A 25 2.26 6.74 -7.49
CA ASP A 25 3.32 6.26 -8.39
C ASP A 25 2.83 5.06 -9.23
N VAL A 26 2.20 4.07 -8.59
CA VAL A 26 1.66 2.89 -9.31
C VAL A 26 0.55 3.28 -10.27
N SER A 27 -0.34 4.20 -9.88
CA SER A 27 -1.44 4.68 -10.71
C SER A 27 -0.94 5.42 -11.94
N GLU A 28 0.12 6.20 -11.80
CA GLU A 28 0.81 6.90 -12.89
C GLU A 28 1.44 5.89 -13.85
N ILE A 29 2.21 4.91 -13.34
CA ILE A 29 2.85 3.89 -14.18
C ILE A 29 1.79 3.03 -14.90
N ALA A 30 0.73 2.65 -14.19
CA ALA A 30 -0.35 1.85 -14.74
C ALA A 30 -1.22 2.63 -15.74
N GLU A 31 -1.21 3.97 -15.69
CA GLU A 31 -2.14 4.82 -16.42
C GLU A 31 -3.59 4.41 -16.19
N PHE A 32 -4.00 4.27 -14.93
CA PHE A 32 -5.39 3.91 -14.63
C PHE A 32 -6.37 4.98 -15.10
N ASP A 33 -7.40 4.56 -15.85
CA ASP A 33 -8.48 5.44 -16.29
C ASP A 33 -9.34 5.96 -15.13
N ASN A 34 -9.41 5.19 -14.04
CA ASN A 34 -10.21 5.50 -12.86
C ASN A 34 -9.38 6.26 -11.81
N VAL A 35 -9.99 7.26 -11.18
CA VAL A 35 -9.43 7.92 -10.00
C VAL A 35 -9.88 7.17 -8.76
N TYR A 36 -8.93 6.51 -8.08
CA TYR A 36 -9.16 5.80 -6.83
C TYR A 36 -8.87 6.70 -5.63
N LYS A 37 -9.57 6.51 -4.50
CA LYS A 37 -9.37 7.30 -3.28
C LYS A 37 -9.05 6.42 -2.06
N PRO A 38 -7.90 5.71 -2.07
CA PRO A 38 -7.52 4.90 -0.94
C PRO A 38 -7.16 5.76 0.27
N THR A 39 -7.36 5.20 1.46
CA THR A 39 -6.90 5.76 2.73
C THR A 39 -5.73 4.92 3.24
N LEU A 40 -4.58 5.55 3.50
CA LEU A 40 -3.44 4.87 4.12
C LEU A 40 -3.81 4.46 5.56
N ILE A 41 -3.66 3.17 5.87
CA ILE A 41 -3.87 2.62 7.22
C ILE A 41 -2.53 2.49 7.95
N GLN A 42 -1.50 2.02 7.24
CA GLN A 42 -0.17 1.75 7.79
C GLN A 42 0.88 1.89 6.70
N SER A 43 2.05 2.37 7.04
CA SER A 43 3.22 2.38 6.15
C SER A 43 4.48 2.08 6.92
N GLY A 44 5.50 1.61 6.21
CA GLY A 44 6.80 1.32 6.78
C GLY A 44 7.91 1.40 5.75
N LYS A 45 9.15 1.47 6.24
CA LYS A 45 10.34 1.50 5.40
C LYS A 45 11.40 0.57 5.98
N GLU A 46 11.95 -0.28 5.12
CA GLU A 46 13.07 -1.14 5.44
C GLU A 46 14.37 -0.45 5.01
N ARG A 47 15.22 -0.17 6.00
CA ARG A 47 16.52 0.45 5.76
C ARG A 47 17.57 -0.61 5.44
N GLY A 48 18.17 -0.50 4.26
CA GLY A 48 19.50 -1.05 4.01
C GLY A 48 20.58 -0.01 4.28
N PHE A 49 21.84 -0.42 4.13
CA PHE A 49 22.99 0.47 4.11
C PHE A 49 23.59 0.39 2.70
N PRO A 50 23.69 1.49 1.92
CA PRO A 50 23.52 2.91 2.29
C PRO A 50 22.11 3.51 2.10
N GLU A 51 21.13 2.80 1.51
CA GLU A 51 19.78 3.31 1.20
C GLU A 51 18.64 2.34 1.60
N PHE A 52 17.38 2.80 1.54
CA PHE A 52 16.21 1.95 1.79
C PHE A 52 16.10 0.84 0.73
N ILE A 53 15.94 -0.41 1.19
CA ILE A 53 15.76 -1.57 0.30
C ILE A 53 14.28 -1.71 -0.08
N ALA A 54 13.36 -1.27 0.79
CA ALA A 54 11.95 -1.24 0.47
C ALA A 54 11.15 -0.21 1.28
N GLU A 55 10.03 0.21 0.72
CA GLU A 55 8.97 0.94 1.42
C GLU A 55 7.61 0.31 1.08
N TYR A 56 6.68 0.33 2.04
CA TYR A 56 5.35 -0.23 1.83
C TYR A 56 4.26 0.68 2.38
N GLY A 57 3.06 0.54 1.81
CA GLY A 57 1.82 1.12 2.30
C GLY A 57 0.69 0.09 2.25
N LEU A 58 -0.07 0.01 3.34
CA LEU A 58 -1.32 -0.73 3.46
C LEU A 58 -2.47 0.27 3.39
N PHE A 59 -3.39 0.04 2.46
CA PHE A 59 -4.46 0.96 2.12
C PHE A 59 -5.83 0.32 2.31
N LYS A 60 -6.79 1.13 2.74
CA LYS A 60 -8.22 0.82 2.68
C LYS A 60 -8.84 1.51 1.48
N ILE A 61 -9.80 0.87 0.84
CA ILE A 61 -10.57 1.43 -0.26
C ILE A 61 -12.02 0.94 -0.19
N ASP A 62 -12.95 1.68 -0.79
CA ASP A 62 -14.33 1.25 -0.90
C ASP A 62 -14.43 -0.07 -1.69
N SER A 63 -15.37 -0.95 -1.34
CA SER A 63 -15.49 -2.27 -1.98
C SER A 63 -15.87 -2.20 -3.47
N LEU A 64 -16.59 -1.17 -3.92
CA LEU A 64 -16.85 -0.94 -5.34
C LEU A 64 -15.58 -0.47 -6.05
N GLU A 65 -14.85 0.46 -5.45
CA GLU A 65 -13.56 0.92 -5.96
C GLU A 65 -12.53 -0.21 -5.98
N PHE A 66 -12.55 -1.13 -5.02
CA PHE A 66 -11.71 -2.33 -5.00
C PHE A 66 -11.97 -3.21 -6.21
N GLN A 67 -13.25 -3.47 -6.54
CA GLN A 67 -13.60 -4.28 -7.71
C GLN A 67 -13.14 -3.62 -9.01
N ASN A 68 -13.26 -2.30 -9.10
CA ASN A 68 -12.75 -1.54 -10.23
C ASN A 68 -11.23 -1.62 -10.33
N LEU A 69 -10.52 -1.50 -9.20
CA LEU A 69 -9.06 -1.63 -9.12
C LEU A 69 -8.61 -3.04 -9.52
N GLU A 70 -9.29 -4.08 -9.02
CA GLU A 70 -9.09 -5.48 -9.39
C GLU A 70 -9.22 -5.66 -10.91
N HIS A 71 -10.29 -5.15 -11.49
CA HIS A 71 -10.49 -5.21 -12.94
C HIS A 71 -9.40 -4.46 -13.72
N SER A 72 -9.05 -3.24 -13.29
CA SER A 72 -7.98 -2.44 -13.91
C SER A 72 -6.64 -3.17 -13.87
N ILE A 73 -6.29 -3.83 -12.77
CA ILE A 73 -5.02 -4.58 -12.65
C ILE A 73 -5.02 -5.82 -13.54
N LEU A 74 -6.11 -6.60 -13.52
CA LEU A 74 -6.18 -7.87 -14.25
C LEU A 74 -6.17 -7.67 -15.77
N THR A 75 -6.73 -6.55 -16.26
CA THR A 75 -6.80 -6.22 -17.69
C THR A 75 -5.60 -5.43 -18.19
N ASN A 76 -4.84 -4.79 -17.30
CA ASN A 76 -3.67 -4.00 -17.67
C ASN A 76 -2.45 -4.90 -17.98
N ASP A 77 -1.82 -4.65 -19.12
CA ASP A 77 -0.72 -5.45 -19.65
C ASP A 77 0.64 -5.10 -19.02
N LYS A 78 0.76 -3.93 -18.39
CA LYS A 78 1.94 -3.49 -17.63
C LYS A 78 2.12 -4.32 -16.35
N PHE A 79 1.01 -4.80 -15.75
CA PHE A 79 1.09 -5.74 -14.65
C PHE A 79 1.53 -7.13 -15.12
N LYS A 80 2.53 -7.68 -14.45
CA LYS A 80 3.12 -9.00 -14.68
C LYS A 80 2.95 -9.89 -13.45
N GLU A 81 3.25 -11.17 -13.64
CA GLU A 81 3.36 -12.12 -12.53
C GLU A 81 4.46 -11.64 -11.58
N GLY A 82 4.09 -11.51 -10.31
CA GLY A 82 4.99 -11.06 -9.26
C GLY A 82 5.33 -12.16 -8.29
N THR A 83 6.19 -11.83 -7.33
CA THR A 83 6.47 -12.67 -6.18
C THR A 83 5.98 -11.97 -4.93
N PHE A 84 5.86 -12.72 -3.84
CA PHE A 84 5.51 -12.13 -2.56
C PHE A 84 6.74 -11.47 -1.93
N TYR A 85 6.65 -10.16 -1.68
CA TYR A 85 7.65 -9.42 -0.93
C TYR A 85 7.48 -9.70 0.57
N PHE A 86 8.47 -10.35 1.16
CA PHE A 86 8.44 -10.68 2.58
C PHE A 86 8.75 -9.44 3.42
N ASN A 87 7.78 -9.00 4.22
CA ASN A 87 7.93 -7.94 5.22
C ASN A 87 7.22 -8.38 6.50
N ILE A 88 7.93 -8.40 7.63
CA ILE A 88 7.40 -8.98 8.88
C ILE A 88 6.06 -8.33 9.27
N GLU A 89 5.95 -7.01 9.16
CA GLU A 89 4.74 -6.28 9.58
C GLU A 89 3.54 -6.58 8.67
N LEU A 90 3.75 -6.63 7.35
CA LEU A 90 2.71 -7.00 6.38
C LEU A 90 2.31 -8.47 6.50
N ASN A 91 3.28 -9.35 6.70
CA ASN A 91 3.04 -10.78 6.86
C ASN A 91 2.21 -11.05 8.12
N ASP A 92 2.56 -10.40 9.24
CA ASP A 92 1.80 -10.49 10.47
C ASP A 92 0.38 -9.94 10.27
N TYR A 93 0.22 -8.84 9.53
CA TYR A 93 -1.10 -8.30 9.20
C TYR A 93 -1.94 -9.32 8.41
N ILE A 94 -1.41 -9.87 7.32
CA ILE A 94 -2.11 -10.85 6.47
C ILE A 94 -2.47 -12.10 7.30
N TYR A 95 -1.51 -12.65 8.03
CA TYR A 95 -1.69 -13.87 8.82
C TYR A 95 -2.72 -13.68 9.96
N ASN A 96 -2.57 -12.62 10.76
CA ASN A 96 -3.45 -12.40 11.91
C ASN A 96 -4.90 -12.10 11.51
N ASN A 97 -5.12 -11.59 10.29
CA ASN A 97 -6.46 -11.33 9.76
C ASN A 97 -6.99 -12.45 8.84
N GLY A 98 -6.22 -13.52 8.62
CA GLY A 98 -6.62 -14.64 7.75
C GLY A 98 -6.85 -14.23 6.29
N LEU A 99 -6.02 -13.30 5.79
CA LEU A 99 -6.15 -12.73 4.45
C LEU A 99 -5.30 -13.51 3.43
N GLU A 100 -5.72 -13.44 2.17
CA GLU A 100 -5.01 -14.00 1.02
C GLU A 100 -4.78 -12.93 -0.05
N ILE A 101 -3.76 -13.11 -0.89
CA ILE A 101 -3.47 -12.21 -2.02
C ILE A 101 -4.16 -12.74 -3.28
N LEU A 102 -5.00 -11.91 -3.88
CA LEU A 102 -5.87 -12.31 -4.98
C LEU A 102 -5.23 -12.18 -6.37
N ASN A 103 -4.23 -11.31 -6.54
CA ASN A 103 -3.71 -10.90 -7.85
C ASN A 103 -2.23 -11.27 -8.07
N MET A 104 -1.74 -12.37 -7.50
CA MET A 104 -0.32 -12.77 -7.65
C MET A 104 0.14 -12.83 -9.12
N SER A 105 -0.72 -13.33 -10.02
CA SER A 105 -0.46 -13.39 -11.46
C SER A 105 -0.35 -12.02 -12.16
N LYS A 106 -0.77 -10.94 -11.49
CA LYS A 106 -0.81 -9.56 -11.96
C LYS A 106 -0.49 -8.61 -10.80
N SER A 107 0.65 -8.82 -10.14
CA SER A 107 1.03 -8.08 -8.92
C SER A 107 2.26 -7.20 -9.09
N LEU A 108 3.10 -7.45 -10.10
CA LEU A 108 4.34 -6.72 -10.34
C LEU A 108 4.14 -5.64 -11.41
N ILE A 109 4.59 -4.41 -11.15
CA ILE A 109 4.66 -3.32 -12.12
C ILE A 109 5.95 -2.52 -11.96
N THR A 110 6.52 -2.07 -13.08
CA THR A 110 7.80 -1.34 -13.12
C THR A 110 7.71 -0.20 -14.12
N GLU A 111 8.26 0.97 -13.78
CA GLU A 111 8.39 2.10 -14.71
C GLU A 111 9.37 1.79 -15.86
N ASN A 112 10.48 1.12 -15.54
CA ASN A 112 11.49 0.62 -16.46
C ASN A 112 12.16 -0.60 -15.81
N GLN A 113 12.70 -1.52 -16.62
CA GLN A 113 13.37 -2.75 -16.17
C GLN A 113 14.60 -2.53 -15.27
N PHE A 114 15.03 -1.29 -15.07
CA PHE A 114 16.26 -0.92 -14.37
C PHE A 114 16.08 -0.06 -13.11
N ASP A 115 14.89 0.47 -12.80
CA ASP A 115 14.85 1.65 -11.91
C ASP A 115 13.93 1.55 -10.68
N LYS A 116 12.71 0.97 -10.74
CA LYS A 116 11.85 0.83 -9.55
C LYS A 116 10.87 -0.33 -9.69
N ILE A 117 10.89 -1.25 -8.73
CA ILE A 117 9.98 -2.41 -8.70
C ILE A 117 8.86 -2.14 -7.71
N TYR A 118 7.63 -2.19 -8.19
CA TYR A 118 6.44 -2.07 -7.37
C TYR A 118 5.65 -3.38 -7.36
N TYR A 119 5.18 -3.77 -6.19
CA TYR A 119 4.21 -4.83 -6.01
C TYR A 119 2.91 -4.24 -5.49
N LEU A 120 1.78 -4.58 -6.12
CA LEU A 120 0.44 -4.26 -5.63
C LEU A 120 -0.28 -5.57 -5.33
N TYR A 121 -0.68 -5.76 -4.07
CA TYR A 121 -1.40 -6.94 -3.60
C TYR A 121 -2.82 -6.59 -3.17
N LEU A 122 -3.81 -7.19 -3.82
CA LEU A 122 -5.22 -7.11 -3.46
C LEU A 122 -5.54 -8.19 -2.42
N LEU A 123 -6.13 -7.80 -1.28
CA LEU A 123 -6.40 -8.74 -0.19
C LEU A 123 -7.83 -9.30 -0.25
N SER A 124 -8.01 -10.51 0.28
CA SER A 124 -9.26 -11.29 0.20
C SER A 124 -10.47 -10.68 0.93
N ASP A 125 -10.26 -9.67 1.78
CA ASP A 125 -11.35 -8.91 2.42
C ASP A 125 -12.05 -7.92 1.47
N ARG A 126 -11.54 -7.78 0.23
CA ARG A 126 -12.09 -6.94 -0.84
C ARG A 126 -12.31 -5.49 -0.43
N ASN A 127 -11.47 -4.99 0.48
CA ASN A 127 -11.45 -3.58 0.86
C ASN A 127 -10.06 -3.09 1.29
N THR A 128 -9.05 -3.98 1.34
CA THR A 128 -7.67 -3.60 1.60
C THR A 128 -6.71 -4.06 0.52
N PHE A 129 -5.67 -3.27 0.29
CA PHE A 129 -4.58 -3.63 -0.61
C PHE A 129 -3.25 -3.09 -0.10
N ILE A 130 -2.17 -3.68 -0.56
CA ILE A 130 -0.80 -3.32 -0.20
C ILE A 130 -0.07 -2.83 -1.45
N VAL A 131 0.72 -1.78 -1.32
CA VAL A 131 1.73 -1.39 -2.31
C VAL A 131 3.11 -1.46 -1.66
N CYS A 132 4.01 -2.24 -2.25
CA CYS A 132 5.42 -2.29 -1.88
C CYS A 132 6.25 -1.71 -3.01
N LYS A 133 7.26 -0.90 -2.68
CA LYS A 133 8.31 -0.49 -3.60
C LYS A 133 9.62 -1.07 -3.11
N VAL A 134 10.31 -1.79 -3.98
CA VAL A 134 11.55 -2.50 -3.68
C VAL A 134 12.65 -1.97 -4.60
N ASN A 135 13.78 -1.62 -4.00
CA ASN A 135 15.01 -1.25 -4.68
C ASN A 135 16.00 -2.42 -4.52
N TYR A 136 16.47 -2.99 -5.62
CA TYR A 136 17.50 -4.05 -5.62
C TYR A 136 18.89 -3.46 -5.85
#